data_AF-A0AAV3BCB4-F1
#
_entry.id   AF-A0AAV3BCB4-F1
#
_cell.length_a   1.000
_cell.length_b   1.000
_cell.length_c   1.000
_cell.angle_alpha   90.00
_cell.angle_beta   90.00
_cell.angle_gamma   90.00
#
_symmetry.space_group_name_H-M   'P 1'
#
loop_
_entity.id
_entity.type
_entity.pdbx_description
1 polymer ?
#
loop_
_entity_poly.entity_id
_entity_poly.type
_entity_poly.pdbx_seq_one_letter_code
_entity_poly.pdbx_strand_id
1 'polypeptide(L)'
;MSSADIFKKILSIDTLLSFDGVIPSLSEFQLKLVTLIEQFGHALQSEGHNETEVDRLCHQICHSLDKRAGSAIKENGLSWEGYSLVHYFYGYIAPVPSESENLEALLNSDDATVSQFALKILALSQNLPIHDEKSLQLLARYSHRSLRQNIIATDDDIDPEEWLGSALKREETIEAEQVPEANIVLEANIVSEQRRSSRPFYLQLVALTLLLSTLWFWCSRYLGDLS
;
A
#
# COMPACT_ATOMS: atom_id res chain seq x y z
N MET A 1 7.03 1.05 27.82
CA MET A 1 6.45 0.25 26.71
C MET A 1 7.56 0.16 25.66
N SER A 2 7.82 -1.02 25.11
CA SER A 2 8.92 -1.20 24.16
C SER A 2 8.58 -0.59 22.78
N SER A 3 9.60 -0.27 21.98
CA SER A 3 9.42 0.15 20.59
C SER A 3 8.60 -0.88 19.80
N ALA A 4 8.85 -2.17 20.02
CA ALA A 4 8.13 -3.27 19.39
C ALA A 4 6.63 -3.28 19.72
N ASP A 5 6.24 -3.02 20.97
CA ASP A 5 4.83 -2.98 21.37
C ASP A 5 4.10 -1.79 20.74
N ILE A 6 4.78 -0.63 20.68
CA ILE A 6 4.23 0.57 20.03
C ILE A 6 4.08 0.31 18.53
N PHE A 7 5.09 -0.26 17.90
CA PHE A 7 5.06 -0.59 16.48
C PHE A 7 3.93 -1.57 16.15
N LYS A 8 3.68 -2.60 16.98
CA LYS A 8 2.51 -3.49 16.81
C LYS A 8 1.18 -2.72 16.78
N LYS A 9 1.03 -1.66 17.59
CA LYS A 9 -0.18 -0.81 17.56
C LYS A 9 -0.27 -0.01 16.26
N ILE A 10 0.85 0.52 15.78
CA ILE A 10 0.92 1.21 14.48
C ILE A 10 0.52 0.24 13.35
N LEU A 11 1.11 -0.97 13.32
CA LEU A 11 0.75 -2.03 12.36
C LEU A 11 -0.73 -2.40 12.42
N SER A 12 -1.30 -2.49 13.62
CA SER A 12 -2.72 -2.82 13.79
C SER A 12 -3.62 -1.73 13.19
N ILE A 13 -3.27 -0.45 13.36
CA ILE A 13 -4.01 0.66 12.75
C ILE A 13 -3.87 0.62 11.24
N ASP A 14 -2.66 0.45 10.72
CA ASP A 14 -2.37 0.32 9.29
C ASP A 14 -3.15 -0.83 8.64
N THR A 15 -3.25 -1.96 9.35
CA THR A 15 -4.06 -3.12 8.94
C THR A 15 -5.55 -2.80 8.92
N LEU A 16 -6.08 -2.13 9.96
CA LEU A 16 -7.48 -1.73 9.99
C LEU A 16 -7.84 -0.77 8.86
N LEU A 17 -6.94 0.16 8.51
CA LEU A 17 -7.12 1.05 7.37
C LEU A 17 -7.18 0.30 6.04
N SER A 18 -6.46 -0.83 5.87
CA SER A 18 -6.59 -1.66 4.67
C SER A 18 -7.87 -2.48 4.58
N PHE A 19 -8.64 -2.57 5.66
CA PHE A 19 -9.94 -3.24 5.69
C PHE A 19 -11.11 -2.24 5.68
N ASP A 20 -10.89 -1.03 5.17
CA ASP A 20 -11.88 0.06 5.16
C ASP A 20 -12.45 0.35 6.56
N GLY A 21 -11.59 0.26 7.58
CA GLY A 21 -11.94 0.53 8.96
C GLY A 21 -12.56 1.92 9.12
N VAL A 22 -13.66 2.00 9.86
CA VAL A 22 -14.37 3.27 10.11
C VAL A 22 -13.49 4.19 10.96
N ILE A 23 -13.23 5.39 10.46
CA ILE A 23 -12.55 6.47 11.21
C ILE A 23 -13.63 7.43 11.73
N PRO A 24 -13.92 7.44 13.04
CA PRO A 24 -14.99 8.28 13.60
C PRO A 24 -14.68 9.77 13.52
N SER A 25 -13.40 10.14 13.69
CA SER A 25 -12.92 11.52 13.67
C SER A 25 -11.49 11.56 13.13
N LEU A 26 -11.26 12.36 12.08
CA LEU A 26 -9.93 12.49 11.46
C LEU A 26 -8.91 13.16 12.39
N SER A 27 -9.35 14.16 13.17
CA SER A 27 -8.47 14.89 14.10
C SER A 27 -8.03 14.02 15.28
N GLU A 28 -8.96 13.27 15.88
CA GLU A 28 -8.63 12.33 16.96
C GLU A 28 -7.75 11.19 16.44
N PHE A 29 -8.02 10.74 15.21
CA PHE A 29 -7.21 9.72 14.57
C PHE A 29 -5.78 10.20 14.31
N GLN A 30 -5.62 11.41 13.76
CA GLN A 30 -4.30 12.04 13.59
C GLN A 30 -3.57 12.17 14.93
N LEU A 31 -4.23 12.70 15.97
CA LEU A 31 -3.64 12.85 17.30
C LEU A 31 -3.14 11.51 17.86
N LYS A 32 -3.90 10.44 17.66
CA LYS A 32 -3.52 9.08 18.07
C LYS A 32 -2.28 8.59 17.32
N LEU A 33 -2.20 8.83 16.01
CA LEU A 33 -1.04 8.46 15.19
C LEU A 33 0.20 9.26 15.61
N VAL A 34 0.08 10.57 15.77
CA VAL A 34 1.14 11.46 16.27
C VAL A 34 1.69 10.94 17.60
N THR A 35 0.80 10.68 18.57
CA THR A 35 1.20 10.20 19.89
C THR A 35 1.95 8.86 19.81
N LEU A 36 1.51 7.94 18.95
CA LEU A 36 2.18 6.64 18.78
C LEU A 36 3.55 6.79 18.12
N ILE A 37 3.70 7.67 17.14
CA ILE A 37 4.97 7.89 16.43
C ILE A 37 5.99 8.56 17.37
N GLU A 38 5.58 9.55 18.16
CA GLU A 38 6.44 10.18 19.19
C GLU A 38 6.88 9.15 20.23
N GLN A 39 5.94 8.34 20.74
CA GLN A 39 6.27 7.26 21.68
C GLN A 39 7.24 6.25 21.08
N PHE A 40 7.06 5.90 19.80
CA PHE A 40 7.91 4.96 19.11
C PHE A 40 9.35 5.49 18.96
N GLY A 41 9.49 6.73 18.49
CA GLY A 41 10.79 7.39 18.37
C GLY A 41 11.51 7.49 19.71
N HIS A 42 10.81 7.92 20.77
CA HIS A 42 11.37 7.99 22.12
C HIS A 42 11.75 6.61 22.67
N ALA A 43 10.95 5.58 22.42
CA ALA A 43 11.27 4.22 22.84
C ALA A 43 12.55 3.73 22.16
N LEU A 44 12.69 3.92 20.84
CA LEU A 44 13.91 3.55 20.12
C LEU A 44 15.15 4.30 20.60
N GLN A 45 15.03 5.60 20.85
CA GLN A 45 16.12 6.39 21.43
C GLN A 45 16.50 5.89 22.83
N SER A 46 15.51 5.54 23.66
CA SER A 46 15.76 4.97 24.99
C SER A 46 16.38 3.57 24.96
N GLU A 47 16.15 2.83 23.88
CA GLU A 47 16.76 1.52 23.59
C GLU A 47 18.19 1.66 23.02
N GLY A 48 18.65 2.88 22.74
CA GLY A 48 20.02 3.18 22.32
C GLY A 48 20.25 3.19 20.81
N HIS A 49 19.18 3.20 20.01
CA HIS A 49 19.28 3.24 18.54
C HIS A 49 19.75 4.61 18.03
N ASN A 50 20.39 4.61 16.85
CA ASN A 50 20.94 5.83 16.25
C ASN A 50 19.84 6.84 15.91
N GLU A 51 19.97 8.08 16.39
CA GLU A 51 18.96 9.13 16.21
C GLU A 51 18.59 9.39 14.74
N THR A 52 19.56 9.34 13.82
CA THR A 52 19.32 9.56 12.38
C THR A 52 18.50 8.41 11.78
N GLU A 53 18.74 7.18 12.22
CA GLU A 53 17.99 6.01 11.76
C GLU A 53 16.58 5.99 12.37
N VAL A 54 16.44 6.39 13.64
CA VAL A 54 15.15 6.54 14.31
C VAL A 54 14.30 7.59 13.60
N ASP A 55 14.86 8.76 13.31
CA ASP A 55 14.15 9.82 12.58
C ASP A 55 13.73 9.34 11.19
N ARG A 56 14.65 8.73 10.43
CA ARG A 56 14.34 8.19 9.10
C ARG A 56 13.23 7.13 9.15
N LEU A 57 13.22 6.28 10.18
CA LEU A 57 12.17 5.27 10.36
C LEU A 57 10.82 5.91 10.71
N CYS A 58 10.80 6.91 11.60
CA CYS A 58 9.59 7.66 11.94
C CYS A 58 9.03 8.40 10.73
N HIS A 59 9.89 9.03 9.94
CA HIS A 59 9.54 9.68 8.69
C HIS A 59 8.91 8.68 7.70
N GLN A 60 9.51 7.49 7.55
CA GLN A 60 8.97 6.45 6.68
C GLN A 60 7.58 5.97 7.13
N ILE A 61 7.36 5.83 8.44
CA ILE A 61 6.05 5.50 9.01
C ILE A 61 5.04 6.59 8.67
N CYS A 62 5.37 7.87 8.87
CA CYS A 62 4.49 9.00 8.53
C CYS A 62 4.05 8.93 7.07
N HIS A 63 5.00 8.73 6.16
CA HIS A 63 4.72 8.67 4.74
C HIS A 63 3.78 7.50 4.37
N SER A 64 4.08 6.31 4.89
CA SER A 64 3.27 5.11 4.64
C SER A 64 1.83 5.26 5.14
N LEU A 65 1.64 5.83 6.34
CA LEU A 65 0.34 6.08 6.94
C LEU A 65 -0.42 7.20 6.23
N ASP A 66 0.24 8.28 5.80
CA ASP A 66 -0.39 9.35 5.03
C ASP A 66 -0.99 8.83 3.72
N LYS A 67 -0.23 7.99 3.00
CA LYS A 67 -0.73 7.32 1.79
C LYS A 67 -1.92 6.41 2.07
N ARG A 68 -1.85 5.63 3.15
CA ARG A 68 -2.90 4.69 3.51
C ARG A 68 -4.18 5.38 3.96
N ALA A 69 -4.07 6.32 4.89
CA ALA A 69 -5.20 7.10 5.38
C ALA A 69 -5.84 7.90 4.25
N GLY A 70 -5.03 8.56 3.42
CA GLY A 70 -5.50 9.26 2.22
C GLY A 70 -6.28 8.34 1.28
N SER A 71 -5.81 7.12 1.05
CA SER A 71 -6.51 6.14 0.20
C SER A 71 -7.82 5.65 0.85
N ALA A 72 -7.79 5.29 2.14
CA ALA A 72 -8.92 4.71 2.86
C ALA A 72 -10.13 5.67 2.97
N ILE A 73 -9.90 6.97 3.03
CA ILE A 73 -10.97 7.96 3.17
C ILE A 73 -11.40 8.62 1.85
N LYS A 74 -10.63 8.41 0.77
CA LYS A 74 -10.87 9.04 -0.54
C LYS A 74 -12.22 8.67 -1.12
N GLU A 75 -12.64 7.41 -0.97
CA GLU A 75 -13.93 6.93 -1.48
C GLU A 75 -15.13 7.59 -0.76
N ASN A 76 -14.91 8.08 0.47
CA ASN A 76 -15.91 8.80 1.26
C ASN A 76 -15.93 10.32 0.98
N GLY A 77 -15.15 10.80 0.00
CA GLY A 77 -15.07 12.22 -0.34
C GLY A 77 -14.36 13.09 0.70
N LEU A 78 -13.61 12.47 1.62
CA LEU A 78 -12.83 13.16 2.65
C LEU A 78 -11.39 13.39 2.18
N SER A 79 -10.70 14.36 2.79
CA SER A 79 -9.29 14.66 2.51
C SER A 79 -8.41 14.47 3.75
N TRP A 80 -7.26 13.83 3.56
CA TRP A 80 -6.24 13.65 4.59
C TRP A 80 -5.20 14.78 4.60
N GLU A 81 -5.22 15.68 3.62
CA GLU A 81 -4.17 16.70 3.42
C GLU A 81 -3.94 17.60 4.65
N GLY A 82 -5.02 18.04 5.30
CA GLY A 82 -4.96 18.83 6.54
C GLY A 82 -4.52 18.04 7.79
N TYR A 83 -4.39 16.72 7.66
CA TYR A 83 -4.03 15.80 8.73
C TYR A 83 -2.69 15.07 8.46
N SER A 84 -1.95 15.48 7.43
CA SER A 84 -0.68 14.85 7.06
C SER A 84 0.30 14.80 8.23
N LEU A 85 0.79 13.59 8.51
CA LEU A 85 1.79 13.32 9.53
C LEU A 85 3.16 13.84 9.09
N VAL A 86 3.49 13.71 7.81
CA VAL A 86 4.74 14.25 7.27
C VAL A 86 4.78 15.77 7.47
N HIS A 87 3.69 16.48 7.13
CA HIS A 87 3.62 17.92 7.36
C HIS A 87 3.63 18.29 8.85
N TYR A 88 2.98 17.49 9.70
CA TYR A 88 2.96 17.72 11.15
C TYR A 88 4.37 17.68 11.76
N PHE A 89 5.16 16.65 11.46
CA PHE A 89 6.48 16.45 12.07
C PHE A 89 7.60 17.20 11.34
N TYR A 90 7.53 17.31 10.02
CA TYR A 90 8.65 17.75 9.17
C TYR A 90 8.35 19.06 8.41
N GLY A 91 7.12 19.58 8.53
CA GLY A 91 6.72 20.82 7.87
C GLY A 91 6.58 20.70 6.35
N TYR A 92 6.57 21.85 5.68
CA TYR A 92 6.37 21.97 4.22
C TYR A 92 7.67 22.26 3.45
N ILE A 93 8.82 22.27 4.13
CA ILE A 93 10.04 22.93 3.65
C ILE A 93 11.16 21.89 3.45
N ALA A 94 10.98 20.96 2.52
CA ALA A 94 12.10 20.23 1.89
C ALA A 94 11.58 19.39 0.71
N PRO A 95 12.40 19.14 -0.34
CA PRO A 95 12.18 17.97 -1.17
C PRO A 95 12.34 16.75 -0.27
N VAL A 96 11.22 16.11 0.05
CA VAL A 96 11.19 14.83 0.76
C VAL A 96 12.13 13.88 -0.02
N PRO A 97 13.19 13.33 0.60
CA PRO A 97 14.02 12.33 -0.07
C PRO A 97 13.10 11.25 -0.62
N SER A 98 13.39 10.70 -1.81
CA SER A 98 12.45 9.75 -2.39
C SER A 98 12.20 8.61 -1.39
N GLU A 99 10.94 8.30 -1.16
CA GLU A 99 10.50 7.32 -0.16
C GLU A 99 11.31 6.02 -0.26
N SER A 100 11.60 5.59 -1.49
CA SER A 100 12.38 4.40 -1.78
C SER A 100 13.86 4.51 -1.38
N GLU A 101 14.49 5.68 -1.48
CA GLU A 101 15.88 5.87 -1.02
C GLU A 101 15.98 5.81 0.52
N ASN A 102 15.04 6.43 1.23
CA ASN A 102 14.98 6.35 2.69
C ASN A 102 14.72 4.91 3.16
N LEU A 103 13.80 4.22 2.50
CA LEU A 103 13.48 2.83 2.81
C LEU A 103 14.65 1.89 2.51
N GLU A 104 15.34 2.05 1.37
CA GLU A 104 16.52 1.25 1.04
C GLU A 104 17.65 1.46 2.05
N ALA A 105 17.88 2.70 2.50
CA ALA A 105 18.88 2.98 3.53
C ALA A 105 18.55 2.28 4.85
N LEU A 106 17.27 2.27 5.27
CA LEU A 106 16.83 1.58 6.48
C LEU A 106 16.93 0.04 6.35
N LEU A 107 16.61 -0.51 5.18
CA LEU A 107 16.71 -1.96 4.91
C LEU A 107 18.16 -2.47 4.93
N ASN A 108 19.11 -1.59 4.64
CA ASN A 108 20.55 -1.84 4.68
C ASN A 108 21.22 -1.35 5.97
N SER A 109 20.46 -0.95 6.98
CA SER A 109 21.00 -0.60 8.30
C SER A 109 21.72 -1.79 8.94
N ASP A 110 22.85 -1.53 9.59
CA ASP A 110 23.57 -2.50 10.41
C ASP A 110 22.79 -2.84 11.70
N ASP A 111 21.82 -2.00 12.07
CA ASP A 111 20.92 -2.25 13.18
C ASP A 111 19.82 -3.25 12.77
N ALA A 112 19.89 -4.44 13.35
CA ALA A 112 18.94 -5.52 13.09
C ALA A 112 17.50 -5.13 13.42
N THR A 113 17.29 -4.28 14.42
CA THR A 113 15.96 -3.86 14.87
C THR A 113 15.36 -2.86 13.90
N VAL A 114 16.14 -1.84 13.51
CA VAL A 114 15.73 -0.83 12.52
C VAL A 114 15.43 -1.49 11.18
N SER A 115 16.33 -2.35 10.69
CA SER A 115 16.13 -3.06 9.43
C SER A 115 14.92 -4.01 9.48
N GLN A 116 14.63 -4.63 10.63
CA GLN A 116 13.42 -5.44 10.81
C GLN A 116 12.14 -4.60 10.77
N PHE A 117 12.13 -3.42 11.40
CA PHE A 117 10.98 -2.52 11.29
C PHE A 117 10.78 -2.02 9.85
N ALA A 118 11.85 -1.68 9.15
CA ALA A 118 11.80 -1.29 7.75
C ALA A 118 11.25 -2.40 6.85
N LEU A 119 11.65 -3.66 7.07
CA LEU A 119 11.10 -4.82 6.36
C LEU A 119 9.59 -4.98 6.57
N LYS A 120 9.11 -4.75 7.80
CA LYS A 120 7.67 -4.81 8.11
C LYS A 120 6.89 -3.68 7.43
N ILE A 121 7.45 -2.47 7.38
CA ILE A 121 6.85 -1.35 6.64
C ILE A 121 6.77 -1.66 5.14
N LEU A 122 7.86 -2.19 4.56
CA LEU A 122 7.91 -2.62 3.16
C LEU A 122 6.86 -3.69 2.86
N ALA A 123 6.70 -4.69 3.75
CA ALA A 123 5.69 -5.72 3.57
C ALA A 123 4.26 -5.14 3.55
N LEU A 124 3.97 -4.18 4.42
CA LEU A 124 2.67 -3.51 4.45
C LEU A 124 2.43 -2.61 3.24
N SER A 125 3.48 -2.01 2.68
CA SER A 125 3.34 -1.13 1.53
C SER A 125 2.90 -1.85 0.26
N GLN A 126 2.94 -3.18 0.21
CA GLN A 126 2.46 -4.00 -0.92
C GLN A 126 0.97 -3.81 -1.23
N ASN A 127 0.17 -3.45 -0.24
CA ASN A 127 -1.28 -3.29 -0.41
C ASN A 127 -1.69 -1.84 -0.69
N LEU A 128 -0.72 -0.92 -0.83
CA LEU A 128 -1.02 0.48 -1.17
C LEU A 128 -1.36 0.60 -2.66
N PRO A 129 -2.38 1.38 -3.05
CA PRO A 129 -2.82 1.50 -4.43
C PRO A 129 -1.83 2.24 -5.35
N ILE A 130 -0.73 2.79 -4.81
CA ILE A 130 0.27 3.56 -5.55
C ILE A 130 1.66 3.08 -5.12
N HIS A 131 2.33 2.34 -6.02
CA HIS A 131 3.75 1.99 -5.88
C HIS A 131 4.58 2.78 -6.88
N ASP A 132 5.71 3.33 -6.44
CA ASP A 132 6.78 3.72 -7.35
C ASP A 132 7.56 2.46 -7.78
N GLU A 133 8.12 2.51 -8.99
CA GLU A 133 8.86 1.39 -9.58
C GLU A 133 10.03 0.93 -8.68
N LYS A 134 10.68 1.87 -8.00
CA LYS A 134 11.74 1.57 -7.02
C LYS A 134 11.23 0.77 -5.82
N SER A 135 10.07 1.09 -5.24
CA SER A 135 9.53 0.28 -4.13
C SER A 135 9.15 -1.13 -4.56
N LEU A 136 8.68 -1.32 -5.81
CA LEU A 136 8.45 -2.66 -6.36
C LEU A 136 9.76 -3.44 -6.52
N GLN A 137 10.84 -2.79 -6.94
CA GLN A 137 12.18 -3.40 -7.01
C GLN A 137 12.69 -3.77 -5.62
N LEU A 138 12.52 -2.91 -4.62
CA LEU A 138 12.87 -3.21 -3.23
C LEU A 138 12.04 -4.39 -2.70
N LEU A 139 10.76 -4.44 -3.01
CA LEU A 139 9.90 -5.58 -2.68
C LEU A 139 10.41 -6.88 -3.29
N ALA A 140 10.70 -6.90 -4.59
CA ALA A 140 11.28 -8.07 -5.24
C ALA A 140 12.59 -8.48 -4.57
N ARG A 141 13.47 -7.51 -4.30
CA ARG A 141 14.79 -7.73 -3.70
C ARG A 141 14.74 -8.23 -2.25
N TYR A 142 13.80 -7.77 -1.43
CA TYR A 142 13.77 -8.10 0.01
C TYR A 142 12.63 -9.05 0.40
N SER A 143 11.76 -9.46 -0.54
CA SER A 143 10.65 -10.41 -0.33
C SER A 143 11.10 -11.72 0.34
N HIS A 144 12.21 -12.30 -0.13
CA HIS A 144 12.76 -13.54 0.41
C HIS A 144 13.25 -13.41 1.87
N ARG A 145 13.70 -12.21 2.27
CA ARG A 145 14.13 -11.93 3.65
C ARG A 145 12.94 -11.80 4.60
N SER A 146 11.84 -11.21 4.11
CA SER A 146 10.57 -11.10 4.85
C SER A 146 9.94 -12.47 5.15
N LEU A 147 9.89 -13.36 4.15
CA LEU A 147 9.37 -14.73 4.30
C LEU A 147 10.18 -15.56 5.31
N ARG A 148 11.51 -15.47 5.26
CA ARG A 148 12.39 -16.26 6.13
C ARG A 148 12.27 -15.87 7.61
N GLN A 149 11.98 -14.60 7.90
CA GLN A 149 11.89 -14.11 9.28
C GLN A 149 10.55 -14.42 9.95
N ASN A 150 9.45 -14.52 9.19
CA ASN A 150 8.15 -14.96 9.73
C ASN A 150 8.18 -16.44 10.15
N ILE A 151 8.96 -17.29 9.48
CA ILE A 151 9.12 -18.71 9.81
C ILE A 151 9.93 -18.91 11.10
N ILE A 152 10.84 -17.98 11.43
CA ILE A 152 11.71 -18.08 12.62
C ILE A 152 11.04 -17.48 13.87
N ALA A 153 9.98 -16.68 13.72
CA ALA A 153 9.28 -16.02 14.83
C ALA A 153 8.01 -16.74 15.31
N THR A 154 7.58 -17.81 14.64
CA THR A 154 6.54 -18.73 15.14
C THR A 154 7.19 -19.82 15.98
N ASP A 155 7.38 -19.54 17.26
CA ASP A 155 7.50 -20.54 18.31
C ASP A 155 6.08 -21.10 18.54
N ASP A 156 5.72 -22.15 17.82
CA ASP A 156 4.66 -23.13 18.14
C ASP A 156 4.68 -24.25 17.07
N ASP A 157 5.21 -25.41 17.47
CA ASP A 157 4.98 -26.80 16.98
C ASP A 157 4.39 -27.04 15.57
N ILE A 158 4.95 -26.44 14.52
CA ILE A 158 4.68 -26.86 13.14
C ILE A 158 6.00 -27.16 12.43
N ASP A 159 6.20 -28.43 12.10
CA ASP A 159 7.37 -28.95 11.41
C ASP A 159 7.59 -28.22 10.07
N PRO A 160 8.71 -27.48 9.88
CA PRO A 160 8.96 -26.68 8.70
C PRO A 160 8.95 -27.47 7.38
N GLU A 161 9.21 -28.78 7.44
CA GLU A 161 9.31 -29.63 6.24
C GLU A 161 7.96 -29.89 5.57
N GLU A 162 6.85 -29.92 6.32
CA GLU A 162 5.53 -30.23 5.77
C GLU A 162 4.98 -29.07 4.91
N TRP A 163 5.22 -27.83 5.33
CA TRP A 163 4.76 -26.64 4.60
C TRP A 163 5.62 -26.35 3.36
N LEU A 164 6.95 -26.46 3.47
CA LEU A 164 7.89 -26.33 2.35
C LEU A 164 7.66 -27.41 1.28
N GLY A 165 7.40 -28.65 1.70
CA GLY A 165 7.06 -29.75 0.79
C GLY A 165 5.73 -29.51 0.06
N SER A 166 4.76 -28.85 0.67
CA SER A 166 3.46 -28.55 0.05
C SER A 166 3.51 -27.41 -0.97
N ALA A 167 4.38 -26.41 -0.75
CA ALA A 167 4.55 -25.26 -1.64
C ALA A 167 5.35 -25.63 -2.89
N LEU A 168 6.48 -26.34 -2.73
CA LEU A 168 7.31 -26.80 -3.85
C LEU A 168 6.58 -27.82 -4.74
N LYS A 169 5.78 -28.72 -4.15
CA LYS A 169 5.00 -29.71 -4.91
C LYS A 169 3.88 -29.09 -5.74
N ARG A 170 3.43 -27.88 -5.37
CA ARG A 170 2.45 -27.10 -6.12
C ARG A 170 3.07 -26.35 -7.31
N GLU A 171 4.37 -26.06 -7.27
CA GLU A 171 5.12 -25.52 -8.42
C GLU A 171 5.56 -26.63 -9.39
N GLU A 172 5.99 -27.79 -8.89
CA GLU A 172 6.45 -28.92 -9.71
C GLU A 172 5.32 -29.59 -10.54
N THR A 173 4.07 -29.47 -10.11
CA THR A 173 2.91 -30.04 -10.84
C THR A 173 2.44 -29.16 -12.00
N ILE A 174 2.87 -27.90 -12.08
CA ILE A 174 2.49 -26.98 -13.17
C ILE A 174 3.44 -27.13 -14.37
N GLU A 175 4.67 -27.60 -14.16
CA GLU A 175 5.68 -27.75 -15.22
C GLU A 175 5.66 -29.13 -15.94
N ALA A 176 4.81 -30.06 -15.50
CA ALA A 176 4.83 -31.46 -15.96
C ALA A 176 3.71 -31.86 -16.95
N GLU A 177 2.96 -30.91 -17.53
CA GLU A 177 2.02 -31.23 -18.62
C GLU A 177 2.52 -30.69 -19.97
N GLN A 178 2.96 -31.63 -20.80
CA GLN A 178 3.64 -31.51 -22.08
C GLN A 178 3.01 -30.52 -23.08
N VAL A 179 3.87 -29.77 -23.80
CA VAL A 179 3.58 -29.22 -25.12
C VAL A 179 4.56 -29.84 -26.14
N PRO A 180 4.10 -30.42 -27.27
CA PRO A 180 4.98 -30.75 -28.37
C PRO A 180 5.21 -29.52 -29.28
N GLU A 181 6.43 -29.39 -29.78
CA GLU A 181 6.90 -28.36 -30.71
C GLU A 181 6.11 -28.31 -32.03
N ALA A 182 5.68 -27.11 -32.46
CA ALA A 182 5.89 -26.60 -33.83
C ALA A 182 5.29 -25.19 -34.05
N ASN A 183 6.08 -24.35 -34.74
CA ASN A 183 5.72 -23.18 -35.55
C ASN A 183 5.28 -21.85 -34.90
N ILE A 184 6.24 -20.92 -34.93
CA ILE A 184 6.17 -19.48 -35.25
C ILE A 184 4.82 -19.02 -35.81
N VAL A 185 4.17 -18.02 -35.19
CA VAL A 185 3.77 -16.71 -35.76
C VAL A 185 3.23 -15.80 -34.64
N LEU A 186 3.68 -14.55 -34.70
CA LEU A 186 3.25 -13.37 -33.94
C LEU A 186 1.75 -13.07 -34.14
N GLU A 187 0.95 -13.01 -33.06
CA GLU A 187 -0.10 -12.00 -32.80
C GLU A 187 -1.06 -12.42 -31.66
N ALA A 188 -1.38 -11.41 -30.82
CA ALA A 188 -2.65 -11.11 -30.16
C ALA A 188 -3.52 -12.22 -29.52
N ASN A 189 -3.85 -12.00 -28.24
CA ASN A 189 -5.10 -12.28 -27.47
C ASN A 189 -4.72 -12.81 -26.08
N ILE A 190 -4.80 -12.03 -24.99
CA ILE A 190 -6.02 -11.56 -24.29
C ILE A 190 -7.15 -12.60 -24.34
N VAL A 191 -7.49 -13.16 -23.17
CA VAL A 191 -8.82 -13.60 -22.69
C VAL A 191 -8.53 -14.44 -21.42
N SER A 192 -8.64 -13.90 -20.20
CA SER A 192 -9.87 -13.66 -19.42
C SER A 192 -10.45 -14.96 -18.83
N GLU A 193 -10.94 -15.06 -17.60
CA GLU A 193 -11.75 -14.14 -16.81
C GLU A 193 -11.66 -14.46 -15.30
N GLN A 194 -11.65 -13.44 -14.45
CA GLN A 194 -12.62 -13.36 -13.35
C GLN A 194 -12.95 -11.88 -13.09
N ARG A 195 -14.17 -11.52 -13.52
CA ARG A 195 -14.78 -10.19 -13.54
C ARG A 195 -14.94 -9.55 -12.16
N ARG A 196 -14.41 -8.34 -11.99
CA ARG A 196 -15.12 -7.26 -11.28
C ARG A 196 -15.37 -6.17 -12.30
N SER A 197 -16.64 -6.00 -12.68
CA SER A 197 -17.06 -5.05 -13.70
C SER A 197 -16.91 -3.61 -13.21
N SER A 198 -15.75 -3.01 -13.42
CA SER A 198 -15.64 -1.57 -13.54
C SER A 198 -16.31 -1.16 -14.84
N ARG A 199 -17.61 -0.81 -14.76
CA ARG A 199 -18.29 -0.14 -15.86
C ARG A 199 -17.50 1.13 -16.18
N PRO A 200 -17.04 1.34 -17.42
CA PRO A 200 -16.28 2.54 -17.72
C PRO A 200 -17.25 3.72 -17.66
N PHE A 201 -17.02 4.61 -16.68
CA PHE A 201 -17.71 5.91 -16.51
C PHE A 201 -17.83 6.69 -17.83
N TYR A 202 -16.92 6.43 -18.78
CA TYR A 202 -16.94 7.01 -20.12
C TYR A 202 -18.20 6.67 -20.94
N LEU A 203 -18.71 5.44 -20.88
CA LEU A 203 -19.93 5.06 -21.62
C LEU A 203 -21.17 5.77 -21.04
N GLN A 204 -21.21 5.99 -19.73
CA GLN A 204 -22.30 6.72 -19.07
C GLN A 204 -22.28 8.21 -19.42
N LEU A 205 -21.09 8.82 -19.51
CA LEU A 205 -20.90 10.20 -19.96
C LEU A 205 -21.32 10.39 -21.42
N VAL A 206 -20.96 9.47 -22.32
CA VAL A 206 -21.36 9.54 -23.74
C VAL A 206 -22.88 9.35 -23.91
N ALA A 207 -23.50 8.46 -23.13
CA ALA A 207 -24.96 8.32 -23.17
C ALA A 207 -25.69 9.59 -22.66
N LEU A 208 -25.16 10.23 -21.62
CA LEU A 208 -25.71 11.48 -21.09
C LEU A 208 -25.60 12.64 -22.08
N THR A 209 -24.47 12.78 -22.78
CA THR A 209 -24.30 13.85 -23.79
C THR A 209 -25.18 13.61 -25.02
N LEU A 210 -25.41 12.35 -25.41
CA LEU A 210 -26.37 12.01 -26.47
C LEU A 210 -27.82 12.30 -26.05
N LEU A 211 -28.19 12.00 -24.81
CA LEU A 211 -29.54 12.33 -24.31
C LEU A 211 -29.75 13.85 -24.19
N LEU A 212 -28.75 14.59 -23.70
CA LEU A 212 -28.83 16.05 -23.61
C LEU A 212 -28.89 16.71 -25.00
N SER A 213 -28.14 16.21 -25.97
CA SER A 213 -28.16 16.77 -27.34
C SER A 213 -29.46 16.45 -28.08
N THR A 214 -30.01 15.24 -27.91
CA THR A 214 -31.31 14.87 -28.48
C THR A 214 -32.44 15.63 -27.81
N LEU A 215 -32.42 15.80 -26.48
CA LEU A 215 -33.39 16.62 -25.76
C LEU A 215 -33.32 18.09 -26.19
N TRP A 216 -32.13 18.67 -26.30
CA TRP A 216 -31.94 20.02 -26.82
C TRP A 216 -32.51 20.17 -28.23
N PHE A 217 -32.21 19.22 -29.12
CA PHE A 217 -32.70 19.24 -30.49
C PHE A 217 -34.24 19.19 -30.56
N TRP A 218 -34.86 18.32 -29.78
CA TRP A 218 -36.33 18.24 -29.69
C TRP A 218 -36.93 19.50 -29.07
N CYS A 219 -36.37 20.04 -28.00
CA CYS A 219 -36.83 21.29 -27.40
C CYS A 219 -36.71 22.46 -28.39
N SER A 220 -35.59 22.59 -29.10
CA SER A 220 -35.39 23.65 -30.08
C SER A 220 -36.35 23.55 -31.26
N ARG A 221 -36.75 22.34 -31.66
CA ARG A 221 -37.72 22.13 -32.74
C ARG A 221 -39.15 22.40 -32.27
N TYR A 222 -39.51 21.96 -31.06
CA TYR A 222 -40.87 22.12 -30.53
C TYR A 222 -41.17 23.55 -30.06
N LEU A 223 -40.17 24.31 -29.59
CA LEU A 223 -40.29 25.73 -29.28
C LEU A 223 -40.10 26.63 -30.51
N GLY A 224 -39.53 26.12 -31.60
CA GLY A 224 -39.38 26.84 -32.87
C GLY A 224 -40.66 26.89 -33.72
N ASP A 225 -41.63 26.00 -33.48
CA ASP A 225 -42.94 25.97 -34.15
C ASP A 225 -44.00 26.86 -33.47
N LEU A 226 -43.59 27.75 -32.55
CA LEU A 226 -44.46 28.73 -31.87
C LEU A 226 -44.28 30.18 -32.36
N SER A 227 -43.71 30.39 -33.57
CA SER A 227 -43.70 31.70 -34.26
C SER A 227 -44.55 31.70 -35.51
#